data_AF-A0A417LFV1-F1
#
_entry.id   AF-A0A417LFV1-F1
#
_cell.length_a   1.000
_cell.length_b   1.000
_cell.length_c   1.000
_cell.angle_alpha   90.00
_cell.angle_beta   90.00
_cell.angle_gamma   90.00
#
_symmetry.space_group_name_H-M   'P 1'
#
loop_
_entity.id
_entity.type
_entity.pdbx_description
1 polymer ?
#
loop_
_entity_poly.entity_id
_entity_poly.type
_entity_poly.pdbx_seq_one_letter_code
_entity_poly.pdbx_strand_id
1 'polypeptide(L)'
;MERNVMIGTQILQGQGLGNRLFCYVTARSIAEQKKTSFGVPGKEILLNGLTGNNSEPFLDLWMGEEAKPEDFTRVYEEKEERIYTGACRHDLEHGCYVAGEDRGVFNVEDGTLLMGNLQAESYFAPNREQLKEWLKVKPEFDSYEYTRDNLCVLNLRGGEYASEPALFLRKKYWTDAMAQMKKIRSDMEFMIVTDDVTMAHKLLPGIPAYHFPVHGDYVTVKNARYLIISNSSFACFPAFTSETVQKVIAPKYWARHNVSNGYWASEQNIYTGFEYLGRDGRLYDAQACREELETYRRQSKFFAKHQEKPDGMAYRLGEIQAKAAYTAYFGGRAVRSLKRRLTGQQK
;
A
#
# COMPACT_ATOMS: atom_id res chain seq x y z
N MET A 1 19.03 2.97 -37.68
CA MET A 1 18.83 3.40 -36.28
C MET A 1 19.07 2.19 -35.42
N GLU A 2 20.20 2.16 -34.72
CA GLU A 2 20.33 1.28 -33.55
C GLU A 2 19.17 1.65 -32.62
N ARG A 3 18.30 0.69 -32.30
CA ARG A 3 17.22 0.94 -31.34
C ARG A 3 17.91 1.12 -29.99
N ASN A 4 17.65 2.22 -29.30
CA ASN A 4 18.09 2.36 -27.91
C ASN A 4 17.46 1.21 -27.13
N VAL A 5 18.33 0.31 -26.68
CA VAL A 5 17.93 -0.89 -25.95
C VAL A 5 17.73 -0.45 -24.50
N MET A 6 16.50 -0.60 -23.99
CA MET A 6 16.10 -0.08 -22.68
C MET A 6 15.11 -1.00 -21.95
N ILE A 7 15.13 -0.93 -20.62
CA ILE A 7 14.09 -1.50 -19.75
C ILE A 7 13.18 -0.38 -19.29
N GLY A 8 11.89 -0.63 -19.24
CA GLY A 8 10.94 0.41 -18.85
C GLY A 8 9.70 -0.14 -18.19
N THR A 9 8.77 0.75 -17.86
CA THR A 9 7.44 0.40 -17.36
C THR A 9 6.42 1.40 -17.88
N GLN A 10 5.20 0.95 -18.14
CA GLN A 10 4.11 1.84 -18.51
C GLN A 10 3.27 2.18 -17.29
N ILE A 11 3.09 3.48 -17.05
CA ILE A 11 2.18 3.95 -15.99
C ILE A 11 0.76 3.94 -16.53
N LEU A 12 -0.16 3.31 -15.80
CA LEU A 12 -1.55 3.14 -16.24
C LEU A 12 -2.50 4.08 -15.51
N GLN A 13 -3.51 4.56 -16.26
CA GLN A 13 -4.60 5.35 -15.69
C GLN A 13 -5.36 4.53 -14.63
N GLY A 14 -5.74 5.18 -13.52
CA GLY A 14 -6.46 4.52 -12.41
C GLY A 14 -5.55 3.92 -11.32
N GLN A 15 -4.24 3.79 -11.55
CA GLN A 15 -3.30 3.46 -10.47
C GLN A 15 -3.19 4.61 -9.47
N GLY A 16 -3.19 4.31 -8.17
CA GLY A 16 -2.87 5.30 -7.13
C GLY A 16 -1.38 5.66 -7.15
N LEU A 17 -1.01 6.82 -6.58
CA LEU A 17 0.38 7.33 -6.64
C LEU A 17 1.42 6.31 -6.13
N GLY A 18 1.16 5.63 -5.03
CA GLY A 18 2.06 4.60 -4.50
C GLY A 18 2.31 3.46 -5.50
N ASN A 19 1.28 2.98 -6.18
CA ASN A 19 1.42 1.93 -7.21
C ASN A 19 2.25 2.43 -8.40
N ARG A 20 2.03 3.67 -8.85
CA ARG A 20 2.82 4.27 -9.94
C ARG A 20 4.30 4.37 -9.58
N LEU A 21 4.59 4.76 -8.34
CA LEU A 21 5.96 4.80 -7.83
C LEU A 21 6.59 3.41 -7.72
N PHE A 22 5.82 2.38 -7.38
CA PHE A 22 6.33 0.99 -7.38
C PHE A 22 6.72 0.53 -8.78
N CYS A 23 5.85 0.75 -9.79
CA CYS A 23 6.20 0.47 -11.18
C CYS A 23 7.52 1.19 -11.57
N TYR A 24 7.58 2.50 -11.31
CA TYR A 24 8.75 3.33 -11.62
C TYR A 24 10.04 2.82 -10.95
N VAL A 25 10.02 2.63 -9.62
CA VAL A 25 11.19 2.22 -8.84
C VAL A 25 11.65 0.83 -9.22
N THR A 26 10.72 -0.11 -9.40
CA THR A 26 11.05 -1.48 -9.80
C THR A 26 11.72 -1.50 -11.16
N ALA A 27 11.12 -0.87 -12.18
CA ALA A 27 11.73 -0.87 -13.51
C ALA A 27 13.07 -0.14 -13.56
N ARG A 28 13.19 0.99 -12.85
CA ARG A 28 14.47 1.71 -12.73
C ARG A 28 15.54 0.86 -12.05
N SER A 29 15.19 0.17 -10.96
CA SER A 29 16.17 -0.68 -10.26
C SER A 29 16.60 -1.87 -11.09
N ILE A 30 15.68 -2.52 -11.81
CA ILE A 30 16.01 -3.64 -12.70
C ILE A 30 16.92 -3.16 -13.86
N ALA A 31 16.64 -1.99 -14.44
CA ALA A 31 17.49 -1.38 -15.47
C ALA A 31 18.92 -1.12 -14.95
N GLU A 32 19.06 -0.54 -13.75
CA GLU A 32 20.37 -0.31 -13.13
C GLU A 32 21.13 -1.61 -12.84
N GLN A 33 20.44 -2.63 -12.29
CA GLN A 33 21.05 -3.94 -12.02
C GLN A 33 21.57 -4.60 -13.30
N LYS A 34 20.87 -4.40 -14.43
CA LYS A 34 21.24 -4.93 -15.75
C LYS A 34 22.14 -4.01 -16.56
N LYS A 35 22.42 -2.80 -16.07
CA LYS A 35 23.22 -1.77 -16.75
C LYS A 35 22.65 -1.39 -18.13
N THR A 36 21.34 -1.31 -18.23
CA THR A 36 20.62 -0.89 -19.45
C THR A 36 20.13 0.55 -19.30
N SER A 37 19.75 1.18 -20.41
CA SER A 37 18.96 2.41 -20.35
C SER A 37 17.59 2.15 -19.70
N PHE A 38 16.99 3.23 -19.20
CA PHE A 38 15.69 3.22 -18.54
C PHE A 38 14.73 4.16 -19.26
N GLY A 39 13.44 3.83 -19.32
CA GLY A 39 12.41 4.71 -19.89
C GLY A 39 11.03 4.45 -19.29
N VAL A 40 10.16 5.47 -19.32
CA VAL A 40 8.81 5.38 -18.74
C VAL A 40 7.77 5.91 -19.73
N PRO A 41 7.25 5.04 -20.62
CA PRO A 41 6.06 5.36 -21.39
C PRO A 41 4.90 5.79 -20.49
N GLY A 42 4.22 6.86 -20.88
CA GLY A 42 3.12 7.42 -20.10
C GLY A 42 3.56 8.20 -18.85
N LYS A 43 4.82 8.68 -18.81
CA LYS A 43 5.39 9.45 -17.69
C LYS A 43 4.50 10.60 -17.22
N GLU A 44 3.74 11.22 -18.11
CA GLU A 44 2.78 12.29 -17.80
C GLU A 44 1.74 11.87 -16.76
N ILE A 45 1.32 10.60 -16.72
CA ILE A 45 0.36 10.12 -15.71
C ILE A 45 1.00 10.14 -14.32
N LEU A 46 2.26 9.72 -14.19
CA LEU A 46 2.99 9.81 -12.92
C LEU A 46 3.23 11.27 -12.53
N LEU A 47 3.76 12.07 -13.47
CA LEU A 47 4.08 13.47 -13.23
C LEU A 47 2.83 14.29 -12.85
N ASN A 48 1.70 14.10 -13.52
CA ASN A 48 0.45 14.78 -13.17
C ASN A 48 -0.04 14.43 -11.75
N GLY A 49 0.13 13.17 -11.33
CA GLY A 49 -0.18 12.76 -9.95
C GLY A 49 0.72 13.42 -8.90
N LEU A 50 1.98 13.70 -9.27
CA LEU A 50 2.95 14.41 -8.44
C LEU A 50 2.81 15.92 -8.51
N THR A 51 2.25 16.46 -9.58
CA THR A 51 1.91 17.89 -9.66
C THR A 51 0.70 18.18 -8.79
N GLY A 52 -0.38 17.40 -8.94
CA GLY A 52 -1.64 17.68 -8.25
C GLY A 52 -2.12 19.11 -8.55
N ASN A 53 -2.18 19.95 -7.51
CA ASN A 53 -2.55 21.37 -7.62
C ASN A 53 -1.33 22.33 -7.66
N ASN A 54 -0.12 21.80 -7.74
CA ASN A 54 1.11 22.60 -7.79
C ASN A 54 1.41 23.05 -9.23
N SER A 55 2.40 23.93 -9.40
CA SER A 55 2.92 24.32 -10.73
C SER A 55 3.75 23.21 -11.40
N GLU A 56 4.34 22.32 -10.60
CA GLU A 56 5.24 21.26 -11.05
C GLU A 56 5.22 20.05 -10.09
N PRO A 57 5.75 18.89 -10.52
CA PRO A 57 5.90 17.72 -9.64
C PRO A 57 6.73 18.01 -8.40
N PHE A 58 6.27 17.54 -7.23
CA PHE A 58 6.99 17.77 -5.96
C PHE A 58 8.20 16.86 -5.74
N LEU A 59 8.30 15.77 -6.51
CA LEU A 59 9.48 14.89 -6.53
C LEU A 59 10.40 15.27 -7.70
N ASP A 60 11.70 15.21 -7.47
CA ASP A 60 12.73 15.34 -8.49
C ASP A 60 12.99 13.97 -9.15
N LEU A 61 12.15 13.62 -10.13
CA LEU A 61 12.23 12.33 -10.83
C LEU A 61 13.00 12.44 -12.14
N TRP A 62 14.03 11.61 -12.29
CA TRP A 62 14.57 11.28 -13.61
C TRP A 62 13.71 10.20 -14.28
N MET A 63 13.05 10.54 -15.39
CA MET A 63 12.13 9.65 -16.10
C MET A 63 12.81 8.72 -17.12
N GLY A 64 14.15 8.67 -17.12
CA GLY A 64 14.90 7.92 -18.12
C GLY A 64 15.03 8.65 -19.46
N GLU A 65 15.34 7.90 -20.50
CA GLU A 65 15.29 8.35 -21.88
C GLU A 65 13.85 8.57 -22.35
N GLU A 66 13.67 9.39 -23.39
CA GLU A 66 12.37 9.49 -24.05
C GLU A 66 11.99 8.13 -24.63
N ALA A 67 10.84 7.61 -24.22
CA ALA A 67 10.41 6.27 -24.56
C ALA A 67 8.90 6.23 -24.80
N LYS A 68 8.50 5.52 -25.86
CA LYS A 68 7.13 5.18 -26.19
C LYS A 68 6.92 3.67 -26.08
N PRO A 69 5.68 3.18 -25.94
CA PRO A 69 5.43 1.74 -25.87
C PRO A 69 6.02 0.96 -27.05
N GLU A 70 6.05 1.56 -28.25
CA GLU A 70 6.56 0.94 -29.48
C GLU A 70 8.09 0.79 -29.52
N ASP A 71 8.81 1.47 -28.63
CA ASP A 71 10.27 1.36 -28.52
C ASP A 71 10.68 0.03 -27.85
N PHE A 72 9.75 -0.62 -27.15
CA PHE A 72 9.96 -1.90 -26.48
C PHE A 72 9.59 -3.08 -27.40
N THR A 73 10.45 -4.08 -27.44
CA THR A 73 10.27 -5.27 -28.29
C THR A 73 9.59 -6.42 -27.57
N ARG A 74 9.49 -6.33 -26.24
CA ARG A 74 8.96 -7.35 -25.35
C ARG A 74 8.13 -6.68 -24.27
N VAL A 75 7.08 -7.36 -23.84
CA VAL A 75 6.34 -7.04 -22.62
C VAL A 75 6.49 -8.22 -21.68
N TYR A 76 6.91 -7.95 -20.45
CA TYR A 76 6.93 -8.93 -19.38
C TYR A 76 5.87 -8.55 -18.35
N GLU A 77 4.84 -9.38 -18.28
CA GLU A 77 3.79 -9.29 -17.27
C GLU A 77 4.23 -10.08 -16.03
N GLU A 78 4.33 -9.42 -14.89
CA GLU A 78 4.59 -10.05 -13.61
C GLU A 78 3.55 -11.15 -13.35
N LYS A 79 4.02 -12.31 -12.87
CA LYS A 79 3.12 -13.42 -12.56
C LYS A 79 2.07 -13.02 -11.52
N GLU A 80 0.82 -13.23 -11.90
CA GLU A 80 -0.29 -13.18 -10.98
C GLU A 80 -0.58 -14.55 -10.35
N GLU A 81 -0.96 -14.53 -9.08
CA GLU A 81 -1.54 -15.65 -8.36
C GLU A 81 -2.72 -15.12 -7.56
N ARG A 82 -3.83 -15.85 -7.61
CA ARG A 82 -5.08 -15.43 -6.99
C ARG A 82 -5.69 -16.56 -6.19
N ILE A 83 -6.35 -16.19 -5.09
CA ILE A 83 -7.28 -17.08 -4.39
C ILE A 83 -8.67 -16.47 -4.34
N TYR A 84 -9.70 -17.28 -4.52
CA TYR A 84 -11.09 -16.83 -4.50
C TYR A 84 -11.67 -17.04 -3.12
N THR A 85 -12.23 -16.01 -2.50
CA THR A 85 -12.76 -16.11 -1.13
C THR A 85 -14.14 -15.46 -1.02
N GLY A 86 -14.98 -15.98 -0.12
CA GLY A 86 -16.26 -15.34 0.25
C GLY A 86 -16.10 -14.13 1.18
N ALA A 87 -14.88 -13.62 1.39
CA ALA A 87 -14.62 -12.52 2.31
C ALA A 87 -15.21 -11.18 1.83
N CYS A 88 -15.24 -10.96 0.51
CA CYS A 88 -15.94 -9.86 -0.13
C CYS A 88 -16.34 -10.24 -1.57
N ARG A 89 -17.20 -9.43 -2.19
CA ARG A 89 -17.65 -9.68 -3.56
C ARG A 89 -16.48 -9.63 -4.56
N HIS A 90 -15.52 -8.73 -4.35
CA HIS A 90 -14.37 -8.59 -5.23
C HIS A 90 -13.51 -9.86 -5.26
N ASP A 91 -13.18 -10.43 -4.09
CA ASP A 91 -12.39 -11.66 -4.00
C ASP A 91 -13.12 -12.87 -4.60
N LEU A 92 -14.44 -12.90 -4.50
CA LEU A 92 -15.25 -13.96 -5.08
C LEU A 92 -15.30 -13.89 -6.62
N GLU A 93 -15.40 -12.67 -7.17
CA GLU A 93 -15.55 -12.44 -8.61
C GLU A 93 -14.20 -12.46 -9.35
N HIS A 94 -13.22 -11.75 -8.81
CA HIS A 94 -11.95 -11.46 -9.47
C HIS A 94 -10.74 -12.15 -8.81
N GLY A 95 -10.94 -12.81 -7.67
CA GLY A 95 -9.85 -13.38 -6.89
C GLY A 95 -9.07 -12.31 -6.12
N CYS A 96 -8.65 -12.66 -4.92
CA CYS A 96 -7.70 -11.91 -4.12
C CYS A 96 -6.29 -12.13 -4.69
N TYR A 97 -5.59 -11.07 -5.08
CA TYR A 97 -4.19 -11.15 -5.50
C TYR A 97 -3.32 -11.57 -4.32
N VAL A 98 -2.56 -12.65 -4.46
CA VAL A 98 -1.68 -13.23 -3.43
C VAL A 98 -0.29 -13.56 -3.95
N ALA A 99 0.08 -13.08 -5.14
CA ALA A 99 1.42 -13.34 -5.65
C ALA A 99 2.50 -12.73 -4.76
N GLY A 100 3.63 -13.43 -4.71
CA GLY A 100 4.87 -12.96 -4.11
C GLY A 100 5.84 -12.42 -5.16
N GLU A 101 7.13 -12.56 -4.88
CA GLU A 101 8.18 -12.25 -5.84
C GLU A 101 8.08 -13.15 -7.08
N ASP A 102 8.19 -12.55 -8.26
CA ASP A 102 8.40 -13.25 -9.52
C ASP A 102 9.86 -13.12 -9.97
N ARG A 103 10.59 -14.23 -9.86
CA ARG A 103 12.00 -14.29 -10.29
C ARG A 103 12.22 -13.94 -11.76
N GLY A 104 11.20 -14.03 -12.61
CA GLY A 104 11.35 -13.66 -14.02
C GLY A 104 11.58 -12.16 -14.23
N VAL A 105 11.14 -11.30 -13.30
CA VAL A 105 11.40 -9.85 -13.35
C VAL A 105 12.90 -9.54 -13.34
N PHE A 106 13.71 -10.29 -12.58
CA PHE A 106 15.18 -10.14 -12.58
C PHE A 106 15.85 -10.66 -13.85
N ASN A 107 15.17 -11.51 -14.60
CA ASN A 107 15.73 -12.21 -15.76
C ASN A 107 15.29 -11.60 -17.09
N VAL A 108 14.53 -10.51 -17.07
CA VAL A 108 14.08 -9.86 -18.31
C VAL A 108 15.25 -9.43 -19.19
N GLU A 109 15.06 -9.54 -20.49
CA GLU A 109 16.03 -9.11 -21.48
C GLU A 109 15.94 -7.59 -21.68
N ASP A 110 16.97 -7.02 -22.29
CA ASP A 110 16.94 -5.62 -22.71
C ASP A 110 15.85 -5.40 -23.79
N GLY A 111 15.29 -4.19 -23.85
CA GLY A 111 14.15 -3.87 -24.70
C GLY A 111 12.80 -4.39 -24.16
N THR A 112 12.70 -4.61 -22.84
CA THR A 112 11.48 -5.12 -22.17
C THR A 112 10.72 -4.03 -21.43
N LEU A 113 9.41 -3.97 -21.65
CA LEU A 113 8.45 -3.22 -20.86
C LEU A 113 7.91 -4.09 -19.72
N LEU A 114 8.21 -3.73 -18.48
CA LEU A 114 7.73 -4.38 -17.27
C LEU A 114 6.34 -3.89 -16.90
N MET A 115 5.41 -4.84 -16.74
CA MET A 115 4.02 -4.61 -16.38
C MET A 115 3.65 -5.52 -15.19
N GLY A 116 2.73 -5.05 -14.33
CA GLY A 116 2.29 -5.81 -13.16
C GLY A 116 2.04 -4.96 -11.93
N ASN A 117 2.02 -5.61 -10.76
CA ASN A 117 1.91 -4.94 -9.47
C ASN A 117 3.27 -4.35 -9.05
N LEU A 118 4.35 -5.11 -9.28
CA LEU A 118 5.75 -4.71 -9.17
C LEU A 118 6.12 -4.13 -7.80
N GLN A 119 5.54 -4.64 -6.71
CA GLN A 119 5.72 -4.10 -5.36
C GLN A 119 6.68 -4.91 -4.48
N ALA A 120 7.23 -6.02 -4.96
CA ALA A 120 8.12 -6.85 -4.13
C ALA A 120 9.37 -6.07 -3.75
N GLU A 121 9.70 -6.06 -2.45
CA GLU A 121 10.89 -5.36 -1.93
C GLU A 121 12.17 -5.77 -2.66
N SER A 122 12.29 -7.07 -2.96
CA SER A 122 13.47 -7.65 -3.58
C SER A 122 13.79 -7.09 -4.96
N TYR A 123 12.80 -6.56 -5.69
CA TYR A 123 13.05 -5.95 -7.01
C TYR A 123 13.92 -4.70 -6.92
N PHE A 124 13.86 -3.97 -5.81
CA PHE A 124 14.59 -2.72 -5.60
C PHE A 124 15.48 -2.73 -4.36
N ALA A 125 15.51 -3.83 -3.60
CA ALA A 125 16.36 -3.98 -2.41
C ALA A 125 17.85 -3.71 -2.67
N PRO A 126 18.46 -4.11 -3.82
CA PRO A 126 19.84 -3.76 -4.12
C PRO A 126 20.08 -2.25 -4.20
N ASN A 127 19.05 -1.48 -4.55
CA ASN A 127 19.12 -0.03 -4.73
C ASN A 127 18.38 0.75 -3.62
N ARG A 128 18.22 0.14 -2.44
CA ARG A 128 17.40 0.67 -1.34
C ARG A 128 17.85 2.06 -0.86
N GLU A 129 19.15 2.29 -0.74
CA GLU A 129 19.68 3.59 -0.31
C GLU A 129 19.53 4.67 -1.39
N GLN A 130 19.63 4.29 -2.66
CA GLN A 130 19.49 5.21 -3.79
C GLN A 130 18.07 5.78 -3.92
N LEU A 131 17.06 5.09 -3.35
CA LEU A 131 15.67 5.55 -3.38
C LEU A 131 15.49 6.96 -2.79
N LYS A 132 16.30 7.34 -1.79
CA LYS A 132 16.26 8.68 -1.18
C LYS A 132 16.58 9.78 -2.18
N GLU A 133 17.53 9.52 -3.07
CA GLU A 133 17.89 10.46 -4.14
C GLU A 133 16.92 10.35 -5.31
N TRP A 134 16.47 9.14 -5.67
CA TRP A 134 15.53 8.97 -6.80
C TRP A 134 14.16 9.57 -6.57
N LEU A 135 13.69 9.57 -5.32
CA LEU A 135 12.39 10.08 -4.91
C LEU A 135 12.56 11.27 -3.97
N LYS A 136 13.56 12.10 -4.25
CA LYS A 136 13.86 13.30 -3.47
C LYS A 136 12.75 14.30 -3.61
N VAL A 137 12.27 14.83 -2.49
CA VAL A 137 11.32 15.94 -2.47
C VAL A 137 12.10 17.22 -2.76
N LYS A 138 11.60 18.06 -3.67
CA LYS A 138 12.26 19.34 -3.93
C LYS A 138 12.17 20.26 -2.70
N PRO A 139 13.21 21.05 -2.38
CA PRO A 139 13.29 21.80 -1.12
C PRO A 139 12.06 22.68 -0.82
N GLU A 140 11.47 23.29 -1.84
CA GLU A 140 10.29 24.15 -1.74
C GLU A 140 8.98 23.42 -1.37
N PHE A 141 8.94 22.08 -1.54
CA PHE A 141 7.81 21.25 -1.13
C PHE A 141 8.09 20.44 0.15
N ASP A 142 9.33 20.41 0.63
CA ASP A 142 9.68 19.67 1.84
C ASP A 142 9.25 20.45 3.10
N SER A 143 8.84 19.71 4.14
CA SER A 143 8.41 20.32 5.39
C SER A 143 8.62 19.39 6.58
N TYR A 144 9.15 19.96 7.66
CA TYR A 144 9.35 19.28 8.94
C TYR A 144 8.36 19.75 10.01
N GLU A 145 7.29 20.47 9.64
CA GLU A 145 6.29 21.05 10.57
C GLU A 145 5.78 20.03 11.61
N TYR A 146 5.55 18.80 11.18
CA TYR A 146 5.03 17.71 12.02
C TYR A 146 6.11 16.71 12.48
N THR A 147 7.38 17.06 12.35
CA THR A 147 8.50 16.24 12.83
C THR A 147 8.74 16.51 14.31
N ARG A 148 8.12 15.72 15.19
CA ARG A 148 8.22 15.89 16.65
C ARG A 148 8.55 14.58 17.35
N ASP A 149 9.31 14.66 18.44
CA ASP A 149 9.79 13.50 19.22
C ASP A 149 8.69 12.73 19.94
N ASN A 150 7.54 13.36 20.18
CA ASN A 150 6.37 12.78 20.84
C ASN A 150 5.15 12.67 19.93
N LEU A 151 5.28 12.81 18.60
CA LEU A 151 4.16 12.75 17.68
C LEU A 151 4.23 11.51 16.79
N CYS A 152 3.13 10.76 16.75
CA CYS A 152 2.89 9.71 15.79
C CYS A 152 1.87 10.16 14.73
N VAL A 153 2.24 10.02 13.46
CA VAL A 153 1.37 10.29 12.31
C VAL A 153 0.67 9.00 11.88
N LEU A 154 -0.66 9.06 11.76
CA LEU A 154 -1.50 7.99 11.24
C LEU A 154 -1.81 8.28 9.77
N ASN A 155 -1.28 7.50 8.83
CA ASN A 155 -1.68 7.56 7.42
C ASN A 155 -2.95 6.72 7.24
N LEU A 156 -4.11 7.31 7.50
CA LEU A 156 -5.41 6.65 7.38
C LEU A 156 -5.91 6.76 5.94
N ARG A 157 -6.27 5.62 5.34
CA ARG A 157 -6.93 5.58 4.04
C ARG A 157 -8.43 5.41 4.22
N GLY A 158 -9.18 6.47 3.92
CA GLY A 158 -10.63 6.49 3.87
C GLY A 158 -11.11 6.31 2.44
N GLY A 159 -11.88 7.28 1.95
CA GLY A 159 -12.36 7.30 0.56
C GLY A 159 -13.07 6.00 0.18
N GLU A 160 -12.68 5.44 -0.96
CA GLU A 160 -13.20 4.19 -1.50
C GLU A 160 -13.00 2.98 -0.58
N TYR A 161 -12.00 3.01 0.32
CA TYR A 161 -11.79 1.90 1.25
C TYR A 161 -12.91 1.84 2.26
N ALA A 162 -13.49 2.98 2.67
CA ALA A 162 -14.48 3.01 3.75
C ALA A 162 -15.78 2.25 3.44
N SER A 163 -16.06 1.99 2.16
CA SER A 163 -17.16 1.15 1.68
C SER A 163 -16.84 -0.35 1.63
N GLU A 164 -15.58 -0.75 1.81
CA GLU A 164 -15.08 -2.12 1.63
C GLU A 164 -14.69 -2.76 2.98
N PRO A 165 -15.57 -3.57 3.63
CA PRO A 165 -15.35 -4.06 4.99
C PRO A 165 -14.13 -4.98 5.14
N ALA A 166 -13.77 -5.70 4.08
CA ALA A 166 -12.61 -6.57 4.04
C ALA A 166 -11.29 -5.78 3.98
N LEU A 167 -11.33 -4.56 3.45
CA LEU A 167 -10.18 -3.68 3.18
C LEU A 167 -10.04 -2.55 4.23
N PHE A 168 -11.14 -1.97 4.70
CA PHE A 168 -11.12 -0.82 5.61
C PHE A 168 -10.65 -1.21 7.01
N LEU A 169 -9.48 -0.73 7.42
CA LEU A 169 -8.93 -1.02 8.74
C LEU A 169 -9.86 -0.52 9.85
N ARG A 170 -10.27 -1.45 10.72
CA ARG A 170 -11.20 -1.17 11.81
C ARG A 170 -10.53 -0.34 12.89
N LYS A 171 -11.35 0.37 13.70
CA LYS A 171 -10.89 1.16 14.86
C LYS A 171 -9.87 0.41 15.73
N LYS A 172 -10.10 -0.89 15.95
CA LYS A 172 -9.22 -1.75 16.75
C LYS A 172 -7.76 -1.74 16.27
N TYR A 173 -7.51 -1.82 14.96
CA TYR A 173 -6.15 -1.77 14.40
C TYR A 173 -5.43 -0.49 14.85
N TRP A 174 -6.08 0.65 14.64
CA TRP A 174 -5.53 1.96 14.98
C TRP A 174 -5.30 2.11 16.49
N THR A 175 -6.28 1.75 17.32
CA THR A 175 -6.16 1.90 18.77
C THR A 175 -5.11 0.96 19.38
N ASP A 176 -4.98 -0.25 18.84
CA ASP A 176 -3.95 -1.19 19.27
C ASP A 176 -2.55 -0.70 18.83
N ALA A 177 -2.41 -0.19 17.61
CA ALA A 177 -1.17 0.40 17.11
C ALA A 177 -0.75 1.62 17.95
N MET A 178 -1.70 2.52 18.27
CA MET A 178 -1.47 3.65 19.17
C MET A 178 -1.03 3.17 20.56
N ALA A 179 -1.62 2.10 21.09
CA ALA A 179 -1.20 1.52 22.36
C ALA A 179 0.23 0.97 22.31
N GLN A 180 0.67 0.40 21.18
CA GLN A 180 2.06 0.00 20.98
C GLN A 180 3.00 1.21 20.96
N MET A 181 2.64 2.28 20.25
CA MET A 181 3.43 3.52 20.24
C MET A 181 3.54 4.15 21.64
N LYS A 182 2.48 4.08 22.45
CA LYS A 182 2.49 4.56 23.85
C LYS A 182 3.40 3.77 24.79
N LYS A 183 3.78 2.53 24.44
CA LYS A 183 4.77 1.76 25.21
C LYS A 183 6.20 2.28 25.00
N ILE A 184 6.45 2.94 23.87
CA ILE A 184 7.73 3.58 23.57
C ILE A 184 7.81 4.89 24.35
N ARG A 185 6.73 5.68 24.31
CA ARG A 185 6.60 6.92 25.08
C ARG A 185 5.19 7.11 25.61
N SER A 186 5.06 7.34 26.92
CA SER A 186 3.76 7.55 27.55
C SER A 186 3.07 8.85 27.13
N ASP A 187 3.84 9.86 26.72
CA ASP A 187 3.37 11.19 26.29
C ASP A 187 3.13 11.30 24.77
N MET A 188 3.02 10.15 24.08
CA MET A 188 2.79 10.11 22.63
C MET A 188 1.46 10.77 22.25
N GLU A 189 1.57 11.80 21.41
CA GLU A 189 0.48 12.46 20.68
C GLU A 189 0.24 11.79 19.33
N PHE A 190 -0.96 12.00 18.79
CA PHE A 190 -1.37 11.42 17.52
C PHE A 190 -2.02 12.46 16.63
N MET A 191 -1.75 12.38 15.33
CA MET A 191 -2.47 13.10 14.29
C MET A 191 -2.75 12.17 13.12
N ILE A 192 -3.79 12.48 12.34
CA ILE A 192 -4.18 11.71 11.16
C ILE A 192 -3.94 12.54 9.91
N VAL A 193 -3.30 11.92 8.91
CA VAL A 193 -3.26 12.39 7.52
C VAL A 193 -4.10 11.42 6.71
N THR A 194 -5.10 11.94 5.99
CA THR A 194 -6.14 11.12 5.35
C THR A 194 -6.75 11.82 4.14
N ASP A 195 -7.21 11.04 3.18
CA ASP A 195 -8.06 11.50 2.08
C ASP A 195 -9.53 11.71 2.49
N ASP A 196 -9.91 11.27 3.69
CA ASP A 196 -11.28 11.42 4.22
C ASP A 196 -11.26 11.80 5.72
N VAL A 197 -11.19 13.10 5.98
CA VAL A 197 -11.22 13.70 7.33
C VAL A 197 -12.52 13.37 8.06
N THR A 198 -13.65 13.32 7.34
CA THR A 198 -14.96 13.03 7.93
C THR A 198 -15.02 11.60 8.45
N MET A 199 -14.50 10.64 7.70
CA MET A 199 -14.41 9.25 8.14
C MET A 199 -13.42 9.07 9.27
N ALA A 200 -12.27 9.75 9.22
CA ALA A 200 -11.27 9.71 10.27
C ALA A 200 -11.87 10.12 11.62
N HIS A 201 -12.56 11.26 11.71
CA HIS A 201 -13.23 11.68 12.94
C HIS A 201 -14.35 10.73 13.39
N LYS A 202 -15.04 10.07 12.44
CA LYS A 202 -16.04 9.04 12.77
C LYS A 202 -15.41 7.78 13.36
N LEU A 203 -14.20 7.41 12.92
CA LEU A 203 -13.48 6.20 13.32
C LEU A 203 -12.69 6.41 14.61
N LEU A 204 -11.98 7.54 14.70
CA LEU A 204 -11.06 7.94 15.76
C LEU A 204 -11.41 9.35 16.26
N PRO A 205 -12.55 9.51 16.97
CA PRO A 205 -12.97 10.81 17.48
C PRO A 205 -11.94 11.35 18.48
N GLY A 206 -11.69 12.67 18.43
CA GLY A 206 -10.75 13.37 19.30
C GLY A 206 -9.29 13.40 18.84
N ILE A 207 -8.94 12.71 17.74
CA ILE A 207 -7.62 12.83 17.11
C ILE A 207 -7.71 13.85 15.97
N PRO A 208 -6.86 14.90 15.95
CA PRO A 208 -6.81 15.85 14.84
C PRO A 208 -6.55 15.14 13.51
N ALA A 209 -7.37 15.43 12.50
CA ALA A 209 -7.25 14.85 11.16
C ALA A 209 -7.13 15.94 10.09
N TYR A 210 -6.20 15.75 9.17
CA TYR A 210 -5.83 16.70 8.14
C TYR A 210 -5.85 16.03 6.75
N HIS A 211 -6.12 16.83 5.74
CA HIS A 211 -5.91 16.51 4.34
C HIS A 211 -5.23 17.71 3.70
N PHE A 212 -3.99 17.52 3.28
CA PHE A 212 -3.19 18.55 2.63
C PHE A 212 -3.18 18.29 1.11
N PRO A 213 -2.64 19.22 0.29
CA PRO A 213 -2.22 18.87 -1.05
C PRO A 213 -1.30 17.65 -1.03
N VAL A 214 -1.24 16.90 -2.13
CA VAL A 214 -0.53 15.61 -2.22
C VAL A 214 0.91 15.66 -1.69
N HIS A 215 1.65 16.74 -1.95
CA HIS A 215 3.01 16.94 -1.45
C HIS A 215 3.02 17.06 0.09
N GLY A 216 2.08 17.81 0.66
CA GLY A 216 1.93 17.99 2.11
C GLY A 216 1.60 16.68 2.83
N ASP A 217 0.68 15.89 2.26
CA ASP A 217 0.36 14.56 2.78
C ASP A 217 1.60 13.63 2.70
N TYR A 218 2.35 13.69 1.58
CA TYR A 218 3.55 12.89 1.37
C TYR A 218 4.67 13.23 2.36
N VAL A 219 5.03 14.51 2.52
CA VAL A 219 6.14 14.95 3.39
C VAL A 219 5.80 14.81 4.88
N THR A 220 4.53 14.97 5.25
CA THR A 220 4.08 14.71 6.63
C THR A 220 4.30 13.25 7.01
N VAL A 221 4.08 12.31 6.08
CA VAL A 221 4.39 10.90 6.30
C VAL A 221 5.90 10.66 6.23
N LYS A 222 6.61 11.18 5.22
CA LYS A 222 8.06 10.99 5.03
C LYS A 222 8.86 11.45 6.24
N ASN A 223 8.53 12.61 6.81
CA ASN A 223 9.31 13.23 7.87
C ASN A 223 8.81 12.89 9.28
N ALA A 224 7.77 12.06 9.42
CA ALA A 224 7.30 11.61 10.74
C ALA A 224 8.33 10.71 11.45
N ARG A 225 8.46 10.87 12.77
CA ARG A 225 9.30 9.98 13.59
C ARG A 225 8.61 8.65 13.92
N TYR A 226 7.30 8.66 14.09
CA TYR A 226 6.52 7.46 14.37
C TYR A 226 5.34 7.39 13.40
N LEU A 227 5.19 6.24 12.73
CA LEU A 227 4.18 6.02 11.71
C LEU A 227 3.29 4.84 12.05
N ILE A 228 1.98 5.04 11.92
CA ILE A 228 1.01 3.96 11.79
C ILE A 228 0.39 4.12 10.40
N ILE A 229 0.59 3.15 9.53
CA ILE A 229 0.15 3.24 8.13
C ILE A 229 -1.08 2.39 7.86
N SER A 230 -1.83 2.75 6.82
CA SER A 230 -2.90 1.92 6.28
C SER A 230 -2.35 0.83 5.35
N ASN A 231 -3.21 -0.05 4.83
CA ASN A 231 -2.85 -0.97 3.74
C ASN A 231 -2.87 -0.28 2.36
N SER A 232 -2.37 0.95 2.28
CA SER A 232 -2.23 1.73 1.06
C SER A 232 -0.76 1.86 0.70
N SER A 233 -0.42 1.63 -0.57
CA SER A 233 0.95 1.80 -1.09
C SER A 233 1.44 3.24 -1.03
N PHE A 234 0.53 4.22 -0.83
CA PHE A 234 0.89 5.64 -0.72
C PHE A 234 1.97 5.89 0.34
N ALA A 235 1.89 5.23 1.48
CA ALA A 235 2.81 5.45 2.60
C ALA A 235 4.14 4.69 2.47
N CYS A 236 4.27 3.76 1.52
CA CYS A 236 5.46 2.92 1.40
C CYS A 236 6.71 3.74 1.10
N PHE A 237 6.74 4.48 -0.01
CA PHE A 237 7.92 5.27 -0.37
C PHE A 237 8.25 6.42 0.58
N PRO A 238 7.27 7.19 1.11
CA PRO A 238 7.54 8.13 2.21
C PRO A 238 8.27 7.47 3.39
N ALA A 239 7.85 6.28 3.81
CA ALA A 239 8.49 5.57 4.90
C ALA A 239 9.88 5.01 4.50
N PHE A 240 10.04 4.53 3.27
CA PHE A 240 11.30 3.98 2.76
C PHE A 240 12.38 5.04 2.57
N THR A 241 12.01 6.27 2.21
CA THR A 241 12.94 7.38 1.98
C THR A 241 13.01 8.34 3.17
N SER A 242 12.36 7.98 4.29
CA SER A 242 12.44 8.75 5.52
C SER A 242 13.85 8.72 6.11
N GLU A 243 14.29 9.87 6.61
CA GLU A 243 15.53 10.01 7.39
C GLU A 243 15.25 10.25 8.87
N THR A 244 13.98 10.38 9.26
CA THR A 244 13.56 10.74 10.61
C THR A 244 12.77 9.63 11.31
N VAL A 245 12.21 8.69 10.55
CA VAL A 245 11.38 7.61 11.07
C VAL A 245 12.17 6.68 11.99
N GLN A 246 11.58 6.38 13.13
CA GLN A 246 12.11 5.48 14.15
C GLN A 246 11.30 4.19 14.22
N LYS A 247 10.00 4.25 13.91
CA LYS A 247 9.13 3.08 13.90
C LYS A 247 7.95 3.22 12.93
N VAL A 248 7.69 2.16 12.19
CA VAL A 248 6.53 2.02 11.30
C VAL A 248 5.71 0.81 11.73
N ILE A 249 4.43 1.03 12.02
CA ILE A 249 3.45 -0.04 12.26
C ILE A 249 2.52 -0.12 11.05
N ALA A 250 2.48 -1.29 10.42
CA ALA A 250 1.64 -1.66 9.30
C ALA A 250 0.62 -2.74 9.69
N PRO A 251 -0.49 -2.92 8.94
CA PRO A 251 -1.42 -4.01 9.18
C PRO A 251 -0.85 -5.35 8.68
N LYS A 252 -0.81 -6.38 9.53
CA LYS A 252 -0.53 -7.75 9.10
C LYS A 252 -1.62 -8.25 8.15
N TYR A 253 -1.26 -9.09 7.16
CA TYR A 253 -2.13 -9.55 6.07
C TYR A 253 -2.62 -8.38 5.22
N TRP A 254 -1.68 -7.60 4.68
CA TRP A 254 -1.94 -6.39 3.88
C TRP A 254 -3.22 -6.49 3.04
N ALA A 255 -4.02 -5.43 3.01
CA ALA A 255 -5.34 -5.32 2.35
C ALA A 255 -6.44 -6.31 2.81
N ARG A 256 -6.14 -7.35 3.60
CA ARG A 256 -7.11 -8.31 4.14
C ARG A 256 -6.95 -8.55 5.64
N HIS A 257 -6.37 -7.59 6.37
CA HIS A 257 -6.17 -7.63 7.82
C HIS A 257 -7.41 -8.09 8.59
N ASN A 258 -8.58 -7.60 8.18
CA ASN A 258 -9.84 -7.89 8.84
C ASN A 258 -10.32 -9.33 8.68
N VAL A 259 -10.00 -9.99 7.57
CA VAL A 259 -10.68 -11.21 7.11
C VAL A 259 -9.75 -12.38 6.80
N SER A 260 -8.45 -12.13 6.60
CA SER A 260 -7.47 -13.18 6.31
C SER A 260 -7.48 -14.26 7.39
N ASN A 261 -7.24 -15.50 7.01
CA ASN A 261 -7.00 -16.64 7.92
C ASN A 261 -5.52 -17.08 7.92
N GLY A 262 -4.61 -16.25 7.37
CA GLY A 262 -3.18 -16.52 7.26
C GLY A 262 -2.58 -16.12 5.91
N TYR A 263 -3.40 -15.96 4.87
CA TYR A 263 -2.94 -15.46 3.56
C TYR A 263 -2.68 -13.94 3.58
N TRP A 264 -1.84 -13.47 2.67
CA TRP A 264 -1.61 -12.04 2.45
C TRP A 264 -2.24 -11.63 1.13
N ALA A 265 -3.03 -10.55 1.11
CA ALA A 265 -3.41 -9.95 -0.16
C ALA A 265 -2.21 -9.12 -0.64
N SER A 266 -1.52 -9.68 -1.63
CA SER A 266 -0.15 -9.39 -2.04
C SER A 266 0.89 -9.80 -0.99
N GLU A 267 1.58 -10.92 -1.24
CA GLU A 267 2.72 -11.36 -0.42
C GLU A 267 3.92 -10.41 -0.57
N GLN A 268 3.95 -9.62 -1.66
CA GLN A 268 4.95 -8.60 -1.95
C GLN A 268 4.99 -7.48 -0.91
N ASN A 269 3.90 -7.25 -0.15
CA ASN A 269 3.78 -6.15 0.79
C ASN A 269 4.32 -6.45 2.20
N ILE A 270 5.25 -7.41 2.30
CA ILE A 270 6.05 -7.68 3.50
C ILE A 270 7.44 -7.04 3.33
N TYR A 271 7.59 -5.84 3.87
CA TYR A 271 8.74 -4.94 3.73
C TYR A 271 9.62 -4.94 4.97
N THR A 272 10.92 -4.96 4.74
CA THR A 272 11.93 -4.84 5.78
C THR A 272 11.91 -3.43 6.36
N GLY A 273 12.09 -3.34 7.68
CA GLY A 273 12.00 -2.08 8.44
C GLY A 273 10.59 -1.72 8.93
N PHE A 274 9.56 -2.48 8.52
CA PHE A 274 8.20 -2.33 9.07
C PHE A 274 7.93 -3.40 10.12
N GLU A 275 7.08 -3.07 11.08
CA GLU A 275 6.46 -4.04 11.97
C GLU A 275 4.97 -4.16 11.67
N TYR A 276 4.45 -5.38 11.77
CA TYR A 276 3.11 -5.74 11.35
C TYR A 276 2.25 -6.06 12.57
N LEU A 277 1.21 -5.28 12.78
CA LEU A 277 0.26 -5.49 13.85
C LEU A 277 -0.74 -6.59 13.47
N GLY A 278 -0.77 -7.66 14.25
CA GLY A 278 -1.76 -8.72 14.17
C GLY A 278 -3.08 -8.35 14.86
N ARG A 279 -4.16 -9.07 14.52
CA ARG A 279 -5.47 -8.90 15.19
C ARG A 279 -5.46 -9.31 16.67
N ASP A 280 -4.43 -10.03 17.09
CA ASP A 280 -4.12 -10.39 18.47
C ASP A 280 -3.49 -9.23 19.27
N GLY A 281 -3.20 -8.10 18.62
CA GLY A 281 -2.58 -6.93 19.21
C GLY A 281 -1.06 -7.02 19.35
N ARG A 282 -0.42 -8.05 18.78
CA ARG A 282 1.05 -8.24 18.80
C ARG A 282 1.69 -7.70 17.53
N LEU A 283 2.94 -7.26 17.66
CA LEU A 283 3.78 -6.81 16.55
C LEU A 283 4.67 -7.95 16.09
N TYR A 284 4.81 -8.06 14.77
CA TYR A 284 5.62 -9.05 14.08
C TYR A 284 6.56 -8.32 13.14
N ASP A 285 7.85 -8.67 13.10
CA ASP A 285 8.72 -8.15 12.06
C ASP A 285 8.44 -8.80 10.70
N ALA A 286 9.10 -8.30 9.66
CA ALA A 286 8.96 -8.81 8.30
C ALA A 286 9.35 -10.29 8.17
N GLN A 287 10.38 -10.73 8.91
CA GLN A 287 10.87 -12.11 8.83
C GLN A 287 9.85 -13.09 9.41
N ALA A 288 9.34 -12.81 10.60
CA ALA A 288 8.28 -13.59 11.23
C ALA A 288 7.03 -13.67 10.33
N CYS A 289 6.67 -12.57 9.65
CA CYS A 289 5.57 -12.57 8.70
C CYS A 289 5.81 -13.48 7.49
N ARG A 290 7.03 -13.51 6.95
CA ARG A 290 7.42 -14.39 5.83
C ARG A 290 7.41 -15.86 6.25
N GLU A 291 7.98 -16.19 7.41
CA GLU A 291 8.00 -17.56 7.95
C GLU A 291 6.58 -18.11 8.21
N GLU A 292 5.70 -17.29 8.78
CA GLU A 292 4.30 -17.64 8.96
C GLU A 292 3.59 -17.85 7.62
N LEU A 293 3.83 -16.99 6.64
CA LEU A 293 3.27 -17.11 5.30
C LEU A 293 3.74 -18.38 4.60
N GLU A 294 5.04 -18.69 4.61
CA GLU A 294 5.59 -19.93 4.05
C GLU A 294 4.96 -21.17 4.69
N THR A 295 4.83 -21.16 6.02
CA THR A 295 4.16 -22.23 6.76
C THR A 295 2.69 -22.36 6.34
N TYR A 296 1.99 -21.23 6.21
CA TYR A 296 0.61 -21.18 5.76
C TYR A 296 0.45 -21.74 4.34
N ARG A 297 1.29 -21.34 3.38
CA ARG A 297 1.25 -21.85 1.99
C ARG A 297 1.44 -23.36 1.93
N ARG A 298 2.34 -23.91 2.75
CA ARG A 298 2.62 -25.35 2.81
C ARG A 298 1.50 -26.18 3.43
N GLN A 299 0.83 -25.66 4.46
CA GLN A 299 -0.06 -26.46 5.30
C GLN A 299 -1.55 -26.18 5.07
N SER A 300 -1.89 -25.02 4.49
CA SER A 300 -3.27 -24.57 4.36
C SER A 300 -4.02 -25.31 3.26
N LYS A 301 -4.89 -26.24 3.67
CA LYS A 301 -5.91 -26.83 2.77
C LYS A 301 -6.85 -25.76 2.19
N PHE A 302 -7.04 -24.64 2.89
CA PHE A 302 -7.80 -23.52 2.36
C PHE A 302 -7.09 -22.92 1.16
N PHE A 303 -5.81 -22.55 1.28
CA PHE A 303 -5.05 -21.93 0.20
C PHE A 303 -5.01 -22.84 -1.05
N ALA A 304 -4.69 -24.12 -0.87
CA ALA A 304 -4.61 -25.09 -1.97
C ALA A 304 -5.94 -25.28 -2.72
N LYS A 305 -7.09 -25.14 -2.04
CA LYS A 305 -8.42 -25.37 -2.65
C LYS A 305 -9.03 -24.13 -3.30
N HIS A 306 -8.52 -22.94 -3.00
CA HIS A 306 -9.15 -21.69 -3.43
C HIS A 306 -8.40 -21.01 -4.59
N GLN A 307 -7.48 -21.72 -5.27
CA GLN A 307 -6.79 -21.19 -6.47
C GLN A 307 -7.68 -21.15 -7.71
N GLU A 308 -8.82 -21.86 -7.70
CA GLU A 308 -9.80 -21.88 -8.79
C GLU A 308 -11.04 -21.06 -8.42
N LYS A 309 -11.62 -20.36 -9.40
CA LYS A 309 -12.84 -19.58 -9.20
C LYS A 309 -13.99 -20.53 -8.84
N PRO A 310 -14.70 -20.32 -7.71
CA PRO A 310 -15.81 -21.18 -7.35
C PRO A 310 -16.96 -21.02 -8.35
N ASP A 311 -17.66 -22.12 -8.61
CA ASP A 311 -18.82 -22.17 -9.49
C ASP A 311 -20.06 -22.73 -8.75
N GLY A 312 -21.20 -22.74 -9.45
CA GLY A 312 -22.44 -23.38 -9.00
C GLY A 312 -22.85 -23.01 -7.57
N MET A 313 -23.00 -24.04 -6.73
CA MET A 313 -23.43 -23.88 -5.33
C MET A 313 -22.35 -23.22 -4.46
N ALA A 314 -21.06 -23.48 -4.71
CA ALA A 314 -19.97 -22.88 -3.95
C ALA A 314 -19.93 -21.36 -4.15
N TYR A 315 -20.12 -20.91 -5.40
CA TYR A 315 -20.23 -19.47 -5.71
C TYR A 315 -21.41 -18.82 -4.98
N ARG A 316 -22.60 -19.44 -5.01
CA ARG A 316 -23.80 -18.90 -4.33
C ARG A 316 -23.62 -18.80 -2.81
N LEU A 317 -22.97 -19.79 -2.19
CA LEU A 317 -22.64 -19.74 -0.76
C LEU A 317 -21.67 -18.59 -0.45
N GLY A 318 -20.64 -18.40 -1.28
CA GLY A 318 -19.71 -17.27 -1.16
C GLY A 318 -20.41 -15.92 -1.31
N GLU A 319 -21.39 -15.81 -2.23
CA GLU A 319 -22.16 -14.59 -2.42
C GLU A 319 -23.01 -14.24 -1.19
N ILE A 320 -23.66 -15.24 -0.59
CA ILE A 320 -24.43 -15.07 0.66
C ILE A 320 -23.49 -14.64 1.79
N GLN A 321 -22.31 -15.25 1.91
CA GLN A 321 -21.32 -14.89 2.92
C GLN A 321 -20.85 -13.44 2.76
N ALA A 322 -20.51 -13.03 1.54
CA ALA A 322 -20.09 -11.66 1.25
C ALA A 322 -21.22 -10.66 1.57
N LYS A 323 -22.47 -10.95 1.14
CA LYS A 323 -23.63 -10.10 1.46
C LYS A 323 -23.84 -9.96 2.97
N ALA A 324 -23.79 -11.07 3.71
CA ALA A 324 -23.92 -11.07 5.16
C ALA A 324 -22.84 -10.20 5.84
N ALA A 325 -21.58 -10.29 5.37
CA ALA A 325 -20.49 -9.46 5.88
C ALA A 325 -20.74 -7.95 5.68
N TYR A 326 -21.23 -7.56 4.50
CA TYR A 326 -21.57 -6.15 4.20
C TYR A 326 -22.77 -5.69 5.01
N THR A 327 -23.84 -6.49 5.09
CA THR A 327 -25.02 -6.18 5.90
C THR A 327 -24.66 -5.98 7.37
N ALA A 328 -23.83 -6.86 7.95
CA ALA A 328 -23.37 -6.73 9.33
C ALA A 328 -22.53 -5.45 9.52
N TYR A 329 -21.63 -5.15 8.58
CA TYR A 329 -20.79 -3.95 8.64
C TYR A 329 -21.62 -2.66 8.56
N PHE A 330 -22.47 -2.51 7.55
CA PHE A 330 -23.28 -1.31 7.35
C PHE A 330 -24.38 -1.18 8.41
N GLY A 331 -25.03 -2.29 8.80
CA GLY A 331 -25.99 -2.31 9.90
C GLY A 331 -25.35 -1.85 11.21
N GLY A 332 -24.16 -2.36 11.54
CA GLY A 332 -23.40 -1.90 12.71
C GLY A 332 -23.02 -0.42 12.64
N ARG A 333 -22.70 0.12 11.45
CA ARG A 333 -22.45 1.56 11.26
C ARG A 333 -23.71 2.39 11.46
N ALA A 334 -24.85 1.94 10.94
CA ALA A 334 -26.14 2.61 11.10
C ALA A 334 -26.54 2.69 12.59
N VAL A 335 -26.43 1.58 13.32
CA VAL A 335 -26.69 1.54 14.77
C VAL A 335 -25.77 2.50 15.54
N ARG A 336 -24.46 2.51 15.25
CA ARG A 336 -23.53 3.45 15.89
C ARG A 336 -23.85 4.91 15.55
N SER A 337 -24.26 5.19 14.31
CA SER A 337 -24.67 6.52 13.88
C SER A 337 -25.92 6.98 14.63
N LEU A 338 -26.93 6.11 14.76
CA LEU A 338 -28.15 6.39 15.52
C LEU A 338 -27.84 6.63 16.99
N LYS A 339 -27.01 5.77 17.61
CA LYS A 339 -26.59 5.92 19.01
C LYS A 339 -25.94 7.29 19.25
N ARG A 340 -25.02 7.73 18.38
CA ARG A 340 -24.37 9.05 18.50
C ARG A 340 -25.36 10.22 18.43
N ARG A 341 -26.38 10.13 17.57
CA ARG A 341 -27.43 11.15 17.47
C ARG A 341 -28.29 11.18 18.73
N LEU A 342 -28.62 10.02 19.29
CA LEU A 342 -29.44 9.90 20.50
C LEU A 342 -28.70 10.33 21.78
N THR A 343 -27.37 10.10 21.86
CA THR A 343 -26.58 10.41 23.06
C THR A 343 -25.94 11.80 23.04
N GLY A 344 -26.24 12.65 22.05
CA GLY A 344 -25.71 14.02 21.98
C GLY A 344 -24.18 14.14 21.88
N GLN A 345 -23.46 13.07 21.51
CA GLN A 345 -22.00 13.05 21.38
C GLN A 345 -21.50 13.76 20.09
N GLN A 346 -22.21 14.79 19.64
CA GLN A 346 -21.71 15.71 18.61
C GLN A 346 -20.85 16.79 19.28
N LYS A 347 -19.64 16.42 19.70
CA LYS A 347 -18.52 17.36 19.82
C LYS A 347 -17.26 16.65 19.36
#